data_AF-A0A3A8Z8R6-F1
#
_entry.id   AF-A0A3A8Z8R6-F1
#
_cell.length_a   1.000
_cell.length_b   1.000
_cell.length_c   1.000
_cell.angle_alpha   90.00
_cell.angle_beta   90.00
_cell.angle_gamma   90.00
#
_symmetry.space_group_name_H-M   'P 1'
#
loop_
_entity.id
_entity.type
_entity.pdbx_description
1 polymer ?
#
loop_
_entity_poly.entity_id
_entity_poly.type
_entity_poly.pdbx_seq_one_letter_code
_entity_poly.pdbx_strand_id
1 'polypeptide(L)'
;MNRKSIMLFISLILLFFMLFIGLSAYLKTQKRDITKEDYLIEGSVVPEDSQDSEIQKEEDEEGRSVCDIVGAMDFTAKEPQLDITSEENQIYLEGYLKVLKNRIPTIGKVEVKYYKDLWKAGIEFEQLLKEKDTREYPYLYYYDDLDGDGKPEFAINQGCMFLLKYEKEQGECRILYQTESCYFETIVGAGQIWYHDGLHADIVRDNYIGLGEDGSFQDILWLEKGINPKSLFYKVGVGGDPTYFEDVSEEEWNEITQPFFEMVENNAVPRKTLKEVFGDLLEENTNYSE
;
A
#
# COMPACT_ATOMS: atom_id res chain seq x y z
N MET A 1 21.81 -36.05 3.36
CA MET A 1 20.52 -36.20 4.08
C MET A 1 19.98 -37.61 3.82
N ASN A 2 19.72 -38.42 4.87
CA ASN A 2 19.27 -39.81 4.69
C ASN A 2 17.83 -39.83 4.14
N ARG A 3 17.49 -40.80 3.28
CA ARG A 3 16.13 -41.01 2.72
C ARG A 3 15.02 -40.97 3.78
N LYS A 4 15.30 -41.42 5.01
CA LYS A 4 14.35 -41.32 6.14
C LYS A 4 14.08 -39.87 6.56
N SER A 5 15.08 -39.00 6.54
CA SER A 5 14.93 -37.57 6.86
C SER A 5 14.19 -36.80 5.77
N ILE A 6 14.37 -37.18 4.50
CA ILE A 6 13.63 -36.58 3.36
C ILE A 6 12.14 -36.94 3.44
N MET A 7 11.82 -38.21 3.72
CA MET A 7 10.44 -38.67 3.87
C MET A 7 9.74 -37.98 5.06
N LEU A 8 10.44 -37.78 6.18
CA LEU A 8 9.89 -37.08 7.34
C LEU A 8 9.60 -35.61 7.04
N PHE A 9 10.46 -34.94 6.28
CA PHE A 9 10.29 -33.55 5.88
C PHE A 9 9.10 -33.36 4.93
N ILE A 10 8.95 -34.24 3.93
CA ILE A 10 7.81 -34.24 3.01
C ILE A 10 6.49 -34.52 3.75
N SER A 11 6.51 -35.46 4.70
CA SER A 11 5.33 -35.76 5.51
C SER A 11 4.93 -34.57 6.41
N LEU A 12 5.90 -33.80 6.91
CA LEU A 12 5.64 -32.60 7.70
C LEU A 12 5.01 -31.48 6.86
N ILE A 13 5.50 -31.27 5.63
CA ILE A 13 4.96 -30.28 4.70
C ILE A 13 3.53 -30.62 4.30
N LEU A 14 3.25 -31.89 4.01
CA LEU A 14 1.88 -32.35 3.67
C LEU A 14 0.91 -32.20 4.84
N LEU A 15 1.37 -32.44 6.08
CA LEU A 15 0.56 -32.21 7.27
C LEU A 15 0.25 -30.71 7.46
N PHE A 16 1.22 -29.84 7.19
CA PHE A 16 1.06 -28.39 7.28
C PHE A 16 0.07 -27.86 6.23
N PHE A 17 0.13 -28.37 5.00
CA PHE A 17 -0.81 -28.02 3.93
C PHE A 17 -2.26 -28.44 4.27
N MET A 18 -2.45 -29.63 4.84
CA MET A 18 -3.79 -30.10 5.25
C MET A 18 -4.37 -29.25 6.40
N LEU A 19 -3.53 -28.83 7.36
CA LEU A 19 -3.94 -27.91 8.43
C LEU A 19 -4.31 -26.52 7.89
N PHE A 20 -3.58 -26.01 6.89
CA PHE A 20 -3.84 -24.70 6.29
C PHE A 20 -5.16 -24.66 5.51
N ILE A 21 -5.45 -25.71 4.74
CA ILE A 21 -6.72 -25.83 4.00
C ILE A 21 -7.91 -25.99 4.98
N GLY A 22 -7.73 -26.77 6.06
CA GLY A 22 -8.75 -26.92 7.11
C GLY A 22 -9.06 -25.62 7.85
N LEU A 23 -8.03 -24.82 8.17
CA LEU A 23 -8.19 -23.54 8.87
C LEU A 23 -8.85 -22.47 7.98
N SER A 24 -8.52 -22.45 6.68
CA SER A 24 -9.16 -21.60 5.68
C SER A 24 -10.68 -21.90 5.56
N ALA A 25 -11.06 -23.17 5.52
CA ALA A 25 -12.46 -23.58 5.47
C ALA A 25 -13.22 -23.25 6.77
N TYR A 26 -12.56 -23.40 7.93
CA TYR A 26 -13.15 -23.05 9.23
C TYR A 26 -13.41 -21.54 9.36
N LEU A 27 -12.43 -20.69 8.99
CA LEU A 27 -12.57 -19.23 9.01
C LEU A 27 -13.64 -18.71 8.04
N LYS A 28 -13.80 -19.37 6.88
CA LYS A 28 -14.86 -19.03 5.91
C LYS A 28 -16.27 -19.36 6.44
N THR A 29 -16.39 -20.31 7.35
CA THR A 29 -17.69 -20.74 7.92
C THR A 29 -18.07 -19.86 9.12
N GLN A 30 -17.11 -19.39 9.90
CA GLN A 30 -17.36 -18.60 11.11
C GLN A 30 -17.82 -17.15 10.83
N LYS A 31 -17.60 -16.62 9.62
CA LYS A 31 -17.99 -15.25 9.23
C LYS A 31 -19.48 -15.10 8.85
N ARG A 32 -20.31 -16.14 9.04
CA ARG A 32 -21.72 -16.16 8.60
C ARG A 32 -22.76 -16.15 9.73
N ASP A 33 -22.34 -16.08 10.99
CA ASP A 33 -23.25 -15.94 12.13
C ASP A 33 -22.77 -14.78 13.02
N ILE A 34 -23.72 -14.07 13.64
CA ILE A 34 -23.63 -12.76 14.34
C ILE A 34 -23.92 -11.62 13.32
N THR A 35 -25.12 -11.05 13.19
CA THR A 35 -26.17 -10.70 14.17
C THR A 35 -27.53 -10.50 13.46
N LYS A 36 -28.59 -11.15 13.94
CA LYS A 36 -29.98 -10.66 13.83
C LYS A 36 -30.70 -11.02 15.13
N GLU A 37 -30.76 -10.05 16.05
CA GLU A 37 -31.64 -10.13 17.21
C GLU A 37 -33.06 -9.72 16.82
N ASP A 38 -33.95 -10.70 16.91
CA ASP A 38 -35.31 -10.69 17.47
C ASP A 38 -36.12 -9.38 17.46
N TYR A 39 -37.15 -9.36 16.61
CA TYR A 39 -38.48 -8.90 17.01
C TYR A 39 -39.55 -9.92 16.60
N LEU A 40 -40.14 -10.54 17.62
CA LEU A 40 -41.31 -11.41 17.56
C LEU A 40 -42.58 -10.60 17.27
N ILE A 41 -43.33 -10.93 16.20
CA ILE A 41 -44.80 -10.86 16.19
C ILE A 41 -45.35 -12.11 15.48
N GLU A 42 -46.22 -12.82 16.18
CA GLU A 42 -46.96 -14.01 15.77
C GLU A 42 -47.83 -13.80 14.52
N GLY A 43 -47.92 -14.83 13.66
CA GLY A 43 -48.93 -14.85 12.60
C GLY A 43 -48.68 -15.87 11.48
N SER A 44 -48.96 -17.14 11.79
CA SER A 44 -49.38 -18.26 10.91
C SER A 44 -49.47 -18.03 9.38
N VAL A 45 -48.86 -18.95 8.61
CA VAL A 45 -49.42 -19.81 7.53
C VAL A 45 -48.33 -20.12 6.50
N VAL A 46 -47.98 -21.41 6.39
CA VAL A 46 -47.23 -21.99 5.24
C VAL A 46 -48.22 -22.26 4.11
N PRO A 47 -47.87 -21.95 2.86
CA PRO A 47 -47.69 -23.02 1.88
C PRO A 47 -46.39 -22.89 1.07
N GLU A 48 -45.80 -24.05 0.77
CA GLU A 48 -44.83 -24.26 -0.31
C GLU A 48 -45.39 -23.74 -1.64
N ASP A 49 -44.61 -22.94 -2.36
CA ASP A 49 -44.38 -23.19 -3.78
C ASP A 49 -43.10 -22.50 -4.25
N SER A 50 -42.30 -23.27 -4.97
CA SER A 50 -41.08 -22.86 -5.64
C SER A 50 -41.40 -21.96 -6.83
N GLN A 51 -40.86 -20.74 -6.84
CA GLN A 51 -40.69 -19.99 -8.08
C GLN A 51 -39.60 -18.93 -7.94
N ASP A 52 -38.79 -18.85 -8.98
CA ASP A 52 -37.66 -17.96 -9.22
C ASP A 52 -37.82 -16.57 -8.59
N SER A 53 -36.91 -16.22 -7.67
CA SER A 53 -36.68 -14.84 -7.28
C SER A 53 -35.29 -14.45 -7.75
N GLU A 54 -35.23 -13.86 -8.94
CA GLU A 54 -34.19 -12.92 -9.33
C GLU A 54 -33.95 -11.98 -8.15
N ILE A 55 -32.77 -12.10 -7.54
CA ILE A 55 -32.29 -11.12 -6.59
C ILE A 55 -32.01 -9.88 -7.42
N GLN A 56 -32.91 -8.91 -7.33
CA GLN A 56 -32.70 -7.54 -7.77
C GLN A 56 -31.39 -7.06 -7.13
N LYS A 57 -30.34 -7.01 -7.94
CA LYS A 57 -29.16 -6.21 -7.66
C LYS A 57 -29.62 -4.75 -7.64
N GLU A 58 -29.07 -3.97 -6.73
CA GLU A 58 -29.25 -2.52 -6.72
C GLU A 58 -28.70 -1.96 -8.05
N GLU A 59 -29.62 -1.59 -8.94
CA GLU A 59 -29.42 -1.10 -10.30
C GLU A 59 -29.02 0.40 -10.30
N ASP A 60 -27.83 0.76 -9.82
CA ASP A 60 -27.32 2.13 -10.02
C ASP A 60 -25.85 2.22 -10.51
N GLU A 61 -25.12 1.10 -10.65
CA GLU A 61 -23.78 1.04 -11.28
C GLU A 61 -23.67 0.06 -12.46
N GLU A 62 -24.75 -0.62 -12.86
CA GLU A 62 -24.72 -1.63 -13.91
C GLU A 62 -24.80 -0.96 -15.31
N GLY A 63 -23.65 -0.63 -15.91
CA GLY A 63 -23.58 -0.30 -17.34
C GLY A 63 -22.52 0.67 -17.85
N ARG A 64 -21.63 1.21 -17.01
CA ARG A 64 -20.48 1.98 -17.51
C ARG A 64 -19.34 1.04 -17.90
N SER A 65 -18.73 1.27 -19.06
CA SER A 65 -17.52 0.53 -19.45
C SER A 65 -16.35 0.90 -18.54
N VAL A 66 -15.34 0.03 -18.42
CA VAL A 66 -14.09 0.39 -17.70
C VAL A 66 -13.47 1.67 -18.27
N CYS A 67 -13.57 1.88 -19.58
CA CYS A 67 -13.08 3.07 -20.26
C CYS A 67 -13.79 4.35 -19.79
N ASP A 68 -15.12 4.31 -19.63
CA ASP A 68 -15.90 5.45 -19.12
C ASP A 68 -15.53 5.77 -17.67
N ILE A 69 -15.28 4.74 -16.85
CA ILE A 69 -14.91 4.89 -15.44
C ILE A 69 -13.53 5.54 -15.34
N VAL A 70 -12.53 4.98 -16.03
CA VAL A 70 -11.15 5.49 -16.00
C VAL A 70 -11.05 6.86 -16.67
N GLY A 71 -11.74 7.08 -17.78
CA GLY A 71 -11.79 8.37 -18.46
C GLY A 71 -12.42 9.49 -17.63
N ALA A 72 -13.20 9.15 -16.60
CA ALA A 72 -13.78 10.10 -15.65
C ALA A 72 -12.93 10.29 -14.37
N MET A 73 -11.83 9.56 -14.19
CA MET A 73 -10.96 9.69 -13.02
C MET A 73 -10.19 11.01 -13.04
N ASP A 74 -10.00 11.60 -11.87
CA ASP A 74 -9.15 12.79 -11.69
C ASP A 74 -7.73 12.38 -11.33
N PHE A 75 -6.81 12.57 -12.29
CA PHE A 75 -5.37 12.37 -12.12
C PHE A 75 -4.63 13.69 -11.89
N THR A 76 -5.30 14.73 -11.41
CA THR A 76 -4.60 15.94 -10.98
C THR A 76 -3.74 15.60 -9.76
N ALA A 77 -2.43 15.85 -9.85
CA ALA A 77 -1.54 15.70 -8.71
C ALA A 77 -1.89 16.71 -7.62
N LYS A 78 -2.03 16.21 -6.39
CA LYS A 78 -2.25 17.02 -5.19
C LYS A 78 -0.89 17.37 -4.62
N GLU A 79 -0.50 18.64 -4.68
CA GLU A 79 0.76 19.09 -4.11
C GLU A 79 0.76 18.88 -2.58
N PRO A 80 1.77 18.20 -2.00
CA PRO A 80 1.98 18.18 -0.56
C PRO A 80 2.10 19.59 0.03
N GLN A 81 1.32 19.89 1.07
CA GLN A 81 1.37 21.19 1.74
C GLN A 81 1.36 21.05 3.26
N LEU A 82 2.54 21.21 3.88
CA LEU A 82 2.65 21.27 5.33
C LEU A 82 1.96 22.53 5.88
N ASP A 83 1.01 22.33 6.78
CA ASP A 83 0.31 23.38 7.54
C ASP A 83 0.59 23.21 9.04
N ILE A 84 1.87 23.34 9.40
CA ILE A 84 2.35 23.22 10.78
C ILE A 84 3.41 24.28 11.08
N THR A 85 3.57 24.64 12.36
CA THR A 85 4.63 25.56 12.79
C THR A 85 5.99 24.86 12.84
N SER A 86 7.07 25.64 12.92
CA SER A 86 8.42 25.10 13.09
C SER A 86 8.58 24.30 14.38
N GLU A 87 7.97 24.74 15.48
CA GLU A 87 7.99 24.04 16.76
C GLU A 87 7.26 22.70 16.68
N GLU A 88 6.13 22.66 15.98
CA GLU A 88 5.41 21.42 15.73
C GLU A 88 6.19 20.48 14.81
N ASN A 89 6.81 21.01 13.75
CA ASN A 89 7.65 20.24 12.83
C ASN A 89 8.82 19.57 13.56
N GLN A 90 9.41 20.24 14.55
CA GLN A 90 10.47 19.67 15.37
C GLN A 90 10.00 18.42 16.13
N ILE A 91 8.77 18.39 16.64
CA ILE A 91 8.19 17.23 17.34
C ILE A 91 8.10 16.02 16.41
N TYR A 92 7.65 16.22 15.16
CA TYR A 92 7.57 15.15 14.16
C TYR A 92 8.97 14.63 13.79
N LEU A 93 9.91 15.52 13.50
CA LEU A 93 11.29 15.14 13.20
C LEU A 93 11.92 14.33 14.34
N GLU A 94 11.74 14.76 15.59
CA GLU A 94 12.22 14.00 16.75
C GLU A 94 11.52 12.63 16.88
N GLY A 95 10.22 12.55 16.58
CA GLY A 95 9.45 11.32 16.54
C GLY A 95 10.01 10.32 15.53
N TYR A 96 10.16 10.72 14.26
CA TYR A 96 10.73 9.87 13.22
C TYR A 96 12.19 9.51 13.49
N LEU A 97 12.98 10.41 14.09
CA LEU A 97 14.34 10.10 14.49
C LEU A 97 14.41 9.04 15.59
N LYS A 98 13.43 8.99 16.51
CA LYS A 98 13.30 7.90 17.50
C LYS A 98 12.99 6.56 16.82
N VAL A 99 12.20 6.54 15.75
CA VAL A 99 11.94 5.34 14.95
C VAL A 99 13.23 4.81 14.33
N LEU A 100 13.97 5.66 13.59
CA LEU A 100 15.24 5.29 12.94
C LEU A 100 16.29 4.80 13.94
N LYS A 101 16.27 5.33 15.17
CA LYS A 101 17.16 4.90 16.28
C LYS A 101 16.65 3.66 17.03
N ASN A 102 15.56 3.03 16.58
CA ASN A 102 14.91 1.90 17.24
C ASN A 102 14.51 2.19 18.70
N ARG A 103 14.18 3.45 19.04
CA ARG A 103 13.73 3.86 20.38
C ARG A 103 12.23 3.70 20.57
N ILE A 104 11.46 3.84 19.49
CA ILE A 104 10.04 3.49 19.42
C ILE A 104 9.82 2.56 18.24
N PRO A 105 8.87 1.61 18.33
CA PRO A 105 8.52 0.76 17.21
C PRO A 105 7.56 1.46 16.25
N THR A 106 7.41 0.85 15.08
CA THR A 106 6.34 1.12 14.12
C THR A 106 5.19 0.13 14.33
N ILE A 107 3.96 0.59 14.18
CA ILE A 107 2.73 -0.17 14.37
C ILE A 107 2.11 -0.40 12.99
N GLY A 108 2.22 -1.64 12.49
CA GLY A 108 1.56 -2.08 11.27
C GLY A 108 0.19 -2.74 11.52
N LYS A 109 -0.48 -3.17 10.45
CA LYS A 109 -1.80 -3.83 10.53
C LYS A 109 -1.78 -5.15 11.31
N VAL A 110 -0.67 -5.90 11.23
CA VAL A 110 -0.53 -7.25 11.80
C VAL A 110 0.57 -7.37 12.85
N GLU A 111 1.53 -6.44 12.88
CA GLU A 111 2.71 -6.56 13.72
C GLU A 111 3.25 -5.20 14.17
N VAL A 112 3.98 -5.22 15.28
CA VAL A 112 4.72 -4.07 15.82
C VAL A 112 6.20 -4.40 15.70
N LYS A 113 6.96 -3.55 15.00
CA LYS A 113 8.37 -3.79 14.67
C LYS A 113 9.22 -2.56 14.85
N TYR A 114 10.44 -2.75 15.35
CA TYR A 114 11.46 -1.71 15.28
C TYR A 114 11.99 -1.59 13.86
N TYR A 115 12.53 -0.41 13.53
CA TYR A 115 13.06 -0.10 12.20
C TYR A 115 14.07 -1.13 11.68
N LYS A 116 15.00 -1.59 12.51
CA LYS A 116 15.98 -2.64 12.18
C LYS A 116 15.34 -3.99 11.81
N ASP A 117 14.12 -4.24 12.28
CA ASP A 117 13.39 -5.49 12.08
C ASP A 117 12.38 -5.38 10.93
N LEU A 118 12.25 -4.20 10.32
CA LEU A 118 11.45 -4.02 9.11
C LEU A 118 12.10 -4.75 7.95
N TRP A 119 11.26 -5.42 7.16
CA TRP A 119 11.70 -6.18 6.01
C TRP A 119 12.46 -5.29 5.04
N LYS A 120 13.70 -5.68 4.73
CA LYS A 120 14.67 -4.99 3.83
C LYS A 120 15.11 -3.57 4.23
N ALA A 121 14.39 -2.84 5.10
CA ALA A 121 14.72 -1.48 5.50
C ALA A 121 15.70 -1.34 6.68
N GLY A 122 16.17 -2.43 7.30
CA GLY A 122 16.98 -2.39 8.53
C GLY A 122 18.43 -1.92 8.41
N ILE A 123 18.69 -0.75 7.79
CA ILE A 123 20.03 -0.13 7.79
C ILE A 123 20.30 0.47 9.18
N GLU A 124 21.43 0.14 9.79
CA GLU A 124 21.80 0.67 11.11
C GLU A 124 21.92 2.20 11.10
N PHE A 125 21.50 2.86 12.19
CA PHE A 125 21.43 4.32 12.27
C PHE A 125 22.81 5.00 12.08
N GLU A 126 23.88 4.38 12.57
CA GLU A 126 25.25 4.87 12.38
C GLU A 126 25.68 4.85 10.91
N GLN A 127 25.15 3.91 10.12
CA GLN A 127 25.38 3.89 8.68
C GLN A 127 24.55 4.98 7.99
N LEU A 128 23.29 5.18 8.39
CA LEU A 128 22.48 6.30 7.89
C LEU A 128 23.16 7.65 8.13
N LEU A 129 23.77 7.85 9.30
CA LEU A 129 24.51 9.07 9.63
C LEU A 129 25.75 9.27 8.75
N LYS A 130 26.49 8.21 8.42
CA LYS A 130 27.64 8.29 7.51
C LYS A 130 27.22 8.68 6.10
N GLU A 131 26.05 8.21 5.68
CA GLU A 131 25.48 8.40 4.34
C GLU A 131 24.47 9.56 4.31
N LYS A 132 24.49 10.45 5.31
CA LYS A 132 23.44 11.47 5.52
C LYS A 132 23.26 12.44 4.35
N ASP A 133 24.31 12.63 3.55
CA ASP A 133 24.33 13.52 2.38
C ASP A 133 24.18 12.76 1.04
N THR A 134 24.07 11.43 1.09
CA THR A 134 24.06 10.57 -0.10
C THR A 134 22.73 10.70 -0.85
N ARG A 135 22.79 11.08 -2.13
CA ARG A 135 21.62 11.31 -3.01
C ARG A 135 21.30 10.11 -3.90
N GLU A 136 21.53 8.91 -3.41
CA GLU A 136 21.35 7.66 -4.16
C GLU A 136 20.56 6.66 -3.33
N TYR A 137 19.86 5.75 -4.01
CA TYR A 137 19.22 4.61 -3.34
C TYR A 137 20.29 3.78 -2.60
N PRO A 138 20.05 3.34 -1.35
CA PRO A 138 18.80 3.40 -0.59
C PRO A 138 18.71 4.56 0.43
N TYR A 139 19.47 5.65 0.29
CA TYR A 139 19.60 6.72 1.30
C TYR A 139 18.73 7.95 1.05
N LEU A 140 17.64 7.78 0.30
CA LEU A 140 16.69 8.83 -0.02
C LEU A 140 15.35 8.59 0.70
N TYR A 141 14.74 9.67 1.17
CA TYR A 141 13.52 9.65 1.98
C TYR A 141 12.48 10.62 1.42
N TYR A 142 11.23 10.43 1.84
CA TYR A 142 10.21 11.46 1.72
C TYR A 142 9.92 12.02 3.11
N TYR A 143 9.71 13.34 3.19
CA TYR A 143 9.26 14.02 4.39
C TYR A 143 8.42 15.21 3.96
N ASP A 144 7.10 15.04 3.90
CA ASP A 144 6.15 16.06 3.44
C ASP A 144 4.74 15.69 3.88
N ASP A 145 3.74 16.48 3.53
CA ASP A 145 2.31 16.14 3.68
C ASP A 145 1.90 15.10 2.62
N LEU A 146 2.10 13.81 2.94
CA LEU A 146 1.97 12.73 1.95
C LEU A 146 0.59 12.09 1.98
N ASP A 147 -0.25 12.40 2.97
CA ASP A 147 -1.66 12.00 3.00
C ASP A 147 -2.65 13.18 2.87
N GLY A 148 -2.19 14.43 2.90
CA GLY A 148 -3.00 15.61 2.64
C GLY A 148 -3.69 16.18 3.89
N ASP A 149 -3.31 15.75 5.09
CA ASP A 149 -3.85 16.27 6.35
C ASP A 149 -3.09 17.49 6.91
N GLY A 150 -2.08 17.96 6.17
CA GLY A 150 -1.25 19.12 6.50
C GLY A 150 -0.10 18.81 7.44
N LYS A 151 0.10 17.55 7.86
CA LYS A 151 1.19 17.12 8.75
C LYS A 151 2.17 16.25 7.98
N PRO A 152 3.42 16.14 8.45
CA PRO A 152 4.43 15.40 7.73
C PRO A 152 4.31 13.90 7.98
N GLU A 153 4.29 13.11 6.91
CA GLU A 153 4.65 11.71 6.90
C GLU A 153 6.13 11.55 6.54
N PHE A 154 6.71 10.44 7.00
CA PHE A 154 8.08 10.05 6.65
C PHE A 154 8.06 8.73 5.89
N ALA A 155 8.54 8.73 4.64
CA ALA A 155 8.62 7.50 3.85
C ALA A 155 10.06 7.04 3.66
N ILE A 156 10.26 5.74 3.87
CA ILE A 156 11.54 5.04 3.71
C ILE A 156 11.41 4.13 2.50
N ASN A 157 12.32 4.22 1.54
CA ASN A 157 12.44 3.25 0.44
C ASN A 157 13.84 2.64 0.41
N GLN A 158 13.96 1.45 1.01
CA GLN A 158 15.21 0.72 1.20
C GLN A 158 15.08 -0.75 0.78
N GLY A 159 14.33 -1.01 -0.29
CA GLY A 159 14.01 -2.36 -0.77
C GLY A 159 12.59 -2.80 -0.39
N CYS A 160 11.95 -2.05 0.50
CA CYS A 160 10.51 -1.96 0.70
C CYS A 160 10.19 -0.48 0.95
N MET A 161 9.06 -0.03 0.43
CA MET A 161 8.53 1.28 0.77
C MET A 161 7.71 1.16 2.05
N PHE A 162 7.99 2.01 3.03
CA PHE A 162 7.20 2.19 4.23
C PHE A 162 6.83 3.67 4.35
N LEU A 163 5.55 3.98 4.34
CA LEU A 163 5.02 5.31 4.65
C LEU A 163 4.61 5.34 6.11
N LEU A 164 5.27 6.20 6.90
CA LEU A 164 5.10 6.28 8.34
C LEU A 164 4.39 7.56 8.73
N LYS A 165 3.41 7.45 9.64
CA LYS A 165 2.73 8.58 10.28
C LYS A 165 3.02 8.58 11.77
N TYR A 166 3.60 9.65 12.28
CA TYR A 166 3.87 9.83 13.71
C TYR A 166 2.72 10.58 14.38
N GLU A 167 2.10 9.94 15.36
CA GLU A 167 0.96 10.45 16.12
C GLU A 167 1.49 11.14 17.38
N LYS A 168 1.75 12.45 17.29
CA LYS A 168 2.50 13.20 18.31
C LYS A 168 1.89 13.14 19.71
N GLU A 169 0.56 13.07 19.82
CA GLU A 169 -0.16 13.07 21.10
C GLU A 169 -0.02 11.72 21.83
N GLN A 170 0.14 10.64 21.08
CA GLN A 170 0.31 9.27 21.58
C GLN A 170 1.79 8.90 21.69
N GLY A 171 2.67 9.59 20.96
CA GLY A 171 4.08 9.24 20.84
C GLY A 171 4.29 7.93 20.06
N GLU A 172 3.37 7.60 19.17
CA GLU A 172 3.34 6.34 18.42
C GLU A 172 3.62 6.59 16.94
N CYS A 173 4.19 5.60 16.25
CA CYS A 173 4.42 5.67 14.81
C CYS A 173 3.67 4.52 14.12
N ARG A 174 2.79 4.86 13.17
CA ARG A 174 1.98 3.90 12.42
C ARG A 174 2.49 3.76 11.00
N ILE A 175 2.36 2.57 10.43
CA ILE A 175 2.61 2.33 9.01
C ILE A 175 1.29 2.55 8.27
N LEU A 176 1.22 3.60 7.44
CA LEU A 176 0.07 3.88 6.59
C LEU A 176 0.03 2.99 5.35
N TYR A 177 1.21 2.83 4.75
CA TYR A 177 1.37 2.06 3.52
C TYR A 177 2.69 1.30 3.54
N GLN A 178 2.66 0.07 3.02
CA GLN A 178 3.83 -0.79 2.90
C GLN A 178 3.72 -1.61 1.62
N THR A 179 4.81 -1.64 0.84
CA THR A 179 4.95 -2.55 -0.31
C THR A 179 6.41 -2.97 -0.50
N GLU A 180 6.62 -4.09 -1.21
CA GLU A 180 7.95 -4.58 -1.53
C GLU A 180 8.56 -3.82 -2.71
N SER A 181 9.78 -3.30 -2.58
CA SER A 181 10.46 -2.53 -3.63
C SER A 181 11.25 -3.41 -4.60
N CYS A 182 10.74 -4.59 -4.96
CA CYS A 182 11.17 -5.21 -6.23
C CYS A 182 10.56 -4.50 -7.46
N TYR A 183 9.75 -3.49 -7.19
CA TYR A 183 9.03 -2.66 -8.15
C TYR A 183 9.43 -1.20 -7.92
N PHE A 184 9.18 -0.36 -8.92
CA PHE A 184 9.44 1.08 -8.81
C PHE A 184 8.21 1.75 -8.23
N GLU A 185 8.32 2.31 -7.02
CA GLU A 185 7.26 3.12 -6.42
C GLU A 185 7.67 4.58 -6.26
N THR A 186 6.77 5.48 -6.65
CA THR A 186 6.96 6.93 -6.55
C THR A 186 5.70 7.55 -5.96
N ILE A 187 5.88 8.38 -4.93
CA ILE A 187 4.80 9.27 -4.46
C ILE A 187 4.70 10.41 -5.48
N VAL A 188 3.52 10.58 -6.07
CA VAL A 188 3.25 11.56 -7.16
C VAL A 188 2.34 12.71 -6.70
N GLY A 189 1.93 12.68 -5.44
CA GLY A 189 1.12 13.72 -4.79
C GLY A 189 0.66 13.26 -3.41
N ALA A 190 0.04 14.16 -2.66
CA ALA A 190 -0.60 13.87 -1.38
C ALA A 190 -1.72 12.83 -1.57
N GLY A 191 -1.56 11.68 -0.92
CA GLY A 191 -2.45 10.54 -1.03
C GLY A 191 -2.38 9.83 -2.39
N GLN A 192 -1.29 10.00 -3.16
CA GLN A 192 -1.18 9.48 -4.53
C GLN A 192 0.16 8.78 -4.75
N ILE A 193 0.11 7.48 -5.01
CA ILE A 193 1.30 6.63 -5.24
C ILE A 193 1.16 5.94 -6.59
N TRP A 194 2.23 6.01 -7.37
CA TRP A 194 2.42 5.17 -8.55
C TRP A 194 3.28 3.97 -8.19
N TYR A 195 2.81 2.80 -8.59
CA TYR A 195 3.56 1.55 -8.53
C TYR A 195 3.79 1.03 -9.95
N HIS A 196 5.01 0.57 -10.23
CA HIS A 196 5.43 0.07 -11.53
C HIS A 196 6.23 -1.23 -11.44
N ASP A 197 5.69 -2.28 -12.06
CA ASP A 197 6.36 -3.56 -12.28
C ASP A 197 6.70 -3.75 -13.76
N GLY A 198 7.95 -3.46 -14.12
CA GLY A 198 8.46 -3.64 -15.48
C GLY A 198 9.26 -4.93 -15.72
N LEU A 199 9.36 -5.85 -14.76
CA LEU A 199 10.41 -6.89 -14.75
C LEU A 199 9.92 -8.34 -14.87
N HIS A 200 8.64 -8.58 -15.18
CA HIS A 200 8.08 -9.93 -15.11
C HIS A 200 7.34 -10.37 -16.39
N ALA A 201 7.91 -11.39 -17.05
CA ALA A 201 7.25 -12.23 -18.06
C ALA A 201 6.66 -11.50 -19.29
N ASP A 202 7.40 -10.53 -19.86
CA ASP A 202 6.94 -9.69 -20.99
C ASP A 202 5.64 -8.91 -20.69
N ILE A 203 5.36 -8.63 -19.42
CA ILE A 203 4.21 -7.83 -18.97
C ILE A 203 4.72 -6.66 -18.15
N VAL A 204 4.23 -5.47 -18.47
CA VAL A 204 4.37 -4.27 -17.64
C VAL A 204 3.09 -4.11 -16.85
N ARG A 205 3.21 -3.84 -15.55
CA ARG A 205 2.07 -3.49 -14.69
C ARG A 205 2.27 -2.14 -14.06
N ASP A 206 1.22 -1.34 -14.07
CA ASP A 206 1.17 -0.05 -13.40
C ASP A 206 -0.07 0.02 -12.53
N ASN A 207 0.08 0.52 -11.30
CA ASN A 207 -1.05 0.80 -10.44
C ASN A 207 -1.06 2.27 -10.03
N TYR A 208 -2.26 2.82 -9.96
CA TYR A 208 -2.54 4.02 -9.20
C TYR A 208 -3.11 3.62 -7.85
N ILE A 209 -2.40 3.99 -6.78
CA ILE A 209 -2.80 3.76 -5.41
C ILE A 209 -3.15 5.11 -4.81
N GLY A 210 -4.35 5.23 -4.27
CA GLY A 210 -4.82 6.48 -3.68
C GLY A 210 -5.28 6.31 -2.24
N LEU A 211 -5.32 7.43 -1.53
CA LEU A 211 -5.87 7.50 -0.17
C LEU A 211 -7.40 7.48 -0.23
N GLY A 212 -8.01 6.47 0.40
CA GLY A 212 -9.45 6.37 0.59
C GLY A 212 -9.95 7.29 1.71
N GLU A 213 -11.28 7.45 1.78
CA GLU A 213 -11.93 8.29 2.80
C GLU A 213 -11.69 7.82 4.24
N ASP A 214 -11.39 6.53 4.42
CA ASP A 214 -11.06 5.94 5.72
C ASP A 214 -9.60 6.17 6.15
N GLY A 215 -8.82 6.92 5.36
CA GLY A 215 -7.42 7.20 5.60
C GLY A 215 -6.48 6.04 5.27
N SER A 216 -6.96 5.02 4.53
CA SER A 216 -6.14 3.91 4.06
C SER A 216 -5.79 4.02 2.58
N PHE A 217 -4.56 3.63 2.22
CA PHE A 217 -4.16 3.53 0.83
C PHE A 217 -4.76 2.27 0.20
N GLN A 218 -5.36 2.43 -0.98
CA GLN A 218 -6.02 1.38 -1.75
C GLN A 218 -5.67 1.50 -3.23
N ASP A 219 -5.58 0.36 -3.91
CA ASP A 219 -5.46 0.35 -5.36
C ASP A 219 -6.76 0.89 -6.00
N ILE A 220 -6.61 1.87 -6.88
CA ILE A 220 -7.71 2.55 -7.59
C ILE A 220 -7.74 2.12 -9.05
N LEU A 221 -6.58 2.03 -9.70
CA LEU A 221 -6.43 1.64 -11.10
C LEU A 221 -5.32 0.60 -11.22
N TRP A 222 -5.58 -0.43 -12.01
CA TRP A 222 -4.63 -1.46 -12.41
C TRP A 222 -4.51 -1.50 -13.92
N LEU A 223 -3.28 -1.50 -14.40
CA LEU A 223 -2.96 -1.50 -15.82
C LEU A 223 -2.00 -2.66 -16.09
N GLU A 224 -2.34 -3.55 -17.00
CA GLU A 224 -1.39 -4.54 -17.54
C GLU A 224 -1.23 -4.38 -19.05
N LYS A 225 0.03 -4.33 -19.49
CA LYS A 225 0.40 -4.29 -20.90
C LYS A 225 1.34 -5.43 -21.24
N GLY A 226 0.94 -6.29 -22.17
CA GLY A 226 1.84 -7.25 -22.78
C GLY A 226 2.79 -6.54 -23.75
N ILE A 227 4.10 -6.69 -23.59
CA ILE A 227 5.11 -6.04 -24.45
C ILE A 227 5.65 -6.96 -25.56
N ASN A 228 5.24 -8.23 -25.57
CA ASN A 228 5.62 -9.15 -26.63
C ASN A 228 4.88 -8.79 -27.94
N PRO A 229 5.58 -8.43 -29.04
CA PRO A 229 4.93 -8.00 -30.27
C PRO A 229 4.02 -9.05 -30.93
N LYS A 230 4.17 -10.33 -30.55
CA LYS A 230 3.34 -11.44 -31.05
C LYS A 230 2.08 -11.69 -30.22
N SER A 231 1.96 -11.06 -29.05
CA SER A 231 0.88 -11.26 -28.10
C SER A 231 0.65 -9.98 -27.30
N LEU A 232 0.56 -8.85 -28.00
CA LEU A 232 0.27 -7.55 -27.40
C LEU A 232 -1.15 -7.57 -26.83
N PHE A 233 -1.32 -7.07 -25.61
CA PHE A 233 -2.62 -6.91 -24.98
C PHE A 233 -2.58 -5.73 -24.02
N TYR A 234 -3.77 -5.21 -23.73
CA TYR A 234 -4.00 -4.07 -22.87
C TYR A 234 -5.17 -4.39 -21.95
N LYS A 235 -4.94 -4.34 -20.64
CA LYS A 235 -5.92 -4.75 -19.63
C LYS A 235 -6.05 -3.72 -18.54
N VAL A 236 -7.28 -3.38 -18.21
CA VAL A 236 -7.61 -2.34 -17.24
C VAL A 236 -8.50 -2.92 -16.15
N GLY A 237 -8.14 -2.67 -14.89
CA GLY A 237 -8.93 -3.00 -13.72
C GLY A 237 -9.13 -1.77 -12.84
N VAL A 238 -10.29 -1.66 -12.19
CA VAL A 238 -10.62 -0.54 -11.30
C VAL A 238 -10.97 -1.06 -9.91
N GLY A 239 -10.45 -0.40 -8.88
CA GLY A 239 -10.69 -0.73 -7.49
C GLY A 239 -9.76 -1.82 -6.94
N GLY A 240 -10.13 -2.38 -5.78
CA GLY A 240 -9.24 -3.20 -4.95
C GLY A 240 -9.17 -4.70 -5.29
N ASP A 241 -9.81 -5.18 -6.35
CA ASP A 241 -9.73 -6.59 -6.75
C ASP A 241 -8.80 -6.78 -7.96
N PRO A 242 -7.55 -7.25 -7.75
CA PRO A 242 -6.56 -7.44 -8.80
C PRO A 242 -6.86 -8.65 -9.72
N THR A 243 -8.03 -9.27 -9.61
CA THR A 243 -8.43 -10.40 -10.45
C THR A 243 -9.42 -10.04 -11.55
N TYR A 244 -9.98 -8.83 -11.52
CA TYR A 244 -10.92 -8.34 -12.52
C TYR A 244 -10.24 -7.32 -13.44
N PHE A 245 -9.91 -7.78 -14.64
CA PHE A 245 -9.42 -6.95 -15.73
C PHE A 245 -10.36 -7.08 -16.93
N GLU A 246 -10.57 -5.96 -17.61
CA GLU A 246 -11.20 -5.91 -18.93
C GLU A 246 -10.13 -5.66 -20.00
N ASP A 247 -10.21 -6.43 -21.08
CA ASP A 247 -9.37 -6.19 -22.25
C ASP A 247 -9.88 -4.96 -23.01
N VAL A 248 -8.97 -4.04 -23.36
CA VAL A 248 -9.28 -2.85 -24.14
C VAL A 248 -8.45 -2.81 -25.42
N SER A 249 -8.89 -2.04 -26.41
CA SER A 249 -8.07 -1.77 -27.59
C SER A 249 -6.87 -0.86 -27.25
N GLU A 250 -5.88 -0.84 -28.14
CA GLU A 250 -4.74 0.09 -28.01
C GLU A 250 -5.16 1.56 -28.06
N GLU A 251 -6.18 1.88 -28.88
CA GLU A 251 -6.71 3.23 -29.00
C GLU A 251 -7.35 3.69 -27.68
N GLU A 252 -8.24 2.88 -27.13
CA GLU A 252 -8.88 3.13 -25.83
C GLU A 252 -7.85 3.20 -24.69
N TRP A 253 -6.88 2.28 -24.67
CA TRP A 253 -5.78 2.31 -23.69
C TRP A 253 -5.05 3.66 -23.70
N ASN A 254 -4.61 4.10 -24.87
CA ASN A 254 -3.85 5.34 -25.00
C ASN A 254 -4.69 6.54 -24.56
N GLU A 255 -5.98 6.56 -24.91
CA GLU A 255 -6.90 7.63 -24.52
C GLU A 255 -7.08 7.71 -22.99
N ILE A 256 -7.43 6.59 -22.34
CA ILE A 256 -7.82 6.61 -20.92
C ILE A 256 -6.62 6.61 -19.96
N THR A 257 -5.45 6.13 -20.38
CA THR A 257 -4.26 6.07 -19.51
C THR A 257 -3.33 7.27 -19.64
N GLN A 258 -3.47 8.07 -20.71
CA GLN A 258 -2.61 9.24 -20.94
C GLN A 258 -2.59 10.21 -19.73
N PRO A 259 -3.74 10.64 -19.16
CA PRO A 259 -3.72 11.58 -18.03
C PRO A 259 -3.00 11.03 -16.80
N PHE A 260 -3.12 9.72 -16.54
CA PHE A 260 -2.40 9.05 -15.46
C PHE A 260 -0.89 9.08 -15.67
N PHE A 261 -0.40 8.71 -16.85
CA PHE A 261 1.04 8.72 -17.12
C PHE A 261 1.61 10.15 -17.18
N GLU A 262 0.84 11.12 -17.67
CA GLU A 262 1.22 12.55 -17.60
C GLU A 262 1.36 13.03 -16.14
N MET A 263 0.46 12.61 -15.24
CA MET A 263 0.60 12.90 -13.82
C MET A 263 1.89 12.30 -13.26
N VAL A 264 2.16 11.03 -13.55
CA VAL A 264 3.34 10.30 -13.06
C VAL A 264 4.64 10.95 -13.51
N GLU A 265 4.76 11.30 -14.80
CA GLU A 265 5.99 11.85 -15.36
C GLU A 265 6.34 13.22 -14.78
N ASN A 266 5.34 14.02 -14.41
CA ASN A 266 5.53 15.43 -14.08
C ASN A 266 5.47 15.77 -12.58
N ASN A 267 4.97 14.86 -11.72
CA ASN A 267 4.61 15.22 -10.34
C ASN A 267 5.30 14.38 -9.25
N ALA A 268 6.38 13.67 -9.58
CA ALA A 268 7.14 12.94 -8.56
C ALA A 268 7.56 13.85 -7.40
N VAL A 269 7.10 13.52 -6.18
CA VAL A 269 7.44 14.27 -4.98
C VAL A 269 8.96 14.20 -4.76
N PRO A 270 9.64 15.34 -4.53
CA PRO A 270 11.09 15.35 -4.37
C PRO A 270 11.55 14.53 -3.16
N ARG A 271 12.46 13.59 -3.42
CA ARG A 271 13.16 12.85 -2.36
C ARG A 271 14.26 13.70 -1.73
N LYS A 272 14.44 13.53 -0.43
CA LYS A 272 15.34 14.29 0.44
C LYS A 272 16.41 13.35 1.01
N THR A 273 17.64 13.83 1.18
CA THR A 273 18.68 13.13 1.95
C THR A 273 18.36 13.17 3.45
N LEU A 274 19.04 12.34 4.26
CA LEU A 274 18.84 12.38 5.70
C LEU A 274 19.17 13.76 6.30
N LYS A 275 20.24 14.43 5.83
CA LYS A 275 20.60 15.78 6.29
C LYS A 275 19.59 16.84 5.82
N GLU A 276 19.00 16.71 4.64
CA GLU A 276 17.93 17.60 4.17
C GLU A 276 16.66 17.49 5.03
N VAL A 277 16.33 16.30 5.53
CA VAL A 277 15.17 16.09 6.42
C VAL A 277 15.47 16.57 7.85
N PHE A 278 16.53 16.06 8.47
CA PHE A 278 16.75 16.22 9.91
C PHE A 278 17.70 17.37 10.29
N GLY A 279 18.46 17.92 9.34
CA GLY A 279 19.34 19.07 9.58
C GLY A 279 20.26 18.87 10.78
N ASP A 280 20.18 19.78 11.74
CA ASP A 280 21.07 19.84 12.91
C ASP A 280 20.67 18.85 14.02
N LEU A 281 19.47 18.27 13.96
CA LEU A 281 19.03 17.22 14.89
C LEU A 281 19.90 15.95 14.82
N LEU A 282 20.62 15.77 13.71
CA LEU A 282 21.59 14.69 13.54
C LEU A 282 22.86 14.91 14.38
N GLU A 283 23.21 16.16 14.68
CA GLU A 283 24.46 16.56 15.35
C GLU A 283 24.30 16.70 16.87
N GLU A 284 23.15 17.19 17.34
CA GLU A 284 22.88 17.33 18.79
C GLU A 284 22.79 15.98 19.52
N ASN A 285 22.55 14.90 18.78
CA ASN A 285 22.28 13.58 19.32
C ASN A 285 23.49 12.62 19.33
N THR A 286 24.67 13.03 18.87
CA THR A 286 25.92 12.25 18.99
C THR A 286 26.60 12.45 20.35
N ASN A 287 26.19 13.46 21.13
CA ASN A 287 26.81 13.82 22.41
C ASN A 287 26.26 13.03 23.63
N TYR A 288 25.35 12.07 23.43
CA TYR A 288 24.76 11.26 24.51
C TYR A 288 25.15 9.78 24.47
N SER A 289 26.17 9.42 23.69
CA SER A 289 26.78 8.09 23.68
C SER A 289 28.23 8.17 24.15
N GLU A 290 28.42 8.44 25.45
CA GLU A 290 29.62 8.07 26.22
C GLU A 290 29.23 7.09 27.34
#